data_AF-R9B187-F1
#
_entry.id   AF-R9B187-F1
#
_cell.length_a   1.000
_cell.length_b   1.000
_cell.length_c   1.000
_cell.angle_alpha   90.00
_cell.angle_beta   90.00
_cell.angle_gamma   90.00
#
_symmetry.space_group_name_H-M   'P 1'
#
loop_
_entity.id
_entity.type
_entity.pdbx_description
1 polymer ?
#
loop_
_entity_poly.entity_id
_entity_poly.type
_entity_poly.pdbx_seq_one_letter_code
_entity_poly.pdbx_strand_id
1 'polypeptide(L)'
;MTYIEMLQDPKIKQRLENKLIAHVNSEYMKAGLSPPLPIIRNNMTYYEDAKVTKLANRVRVGIVIFAQMLDEIKQENGGENA
;
A
#
# COMPACT_ATOMS: atom_id res chain seq x y z
N MET A 1 7.55 -18.05 2.73
CA MET A 1 6.63 -16.93 2.51
C MET A 1 7.42 -15.71 2.07
N THR A 2 7.09 -15.20 0.90
CA THR A 2 7.62 -13.98 0.29
C THR A 2 6.83 -12.76 0.80
N TYR A 3 7.42 -11.57 0.75
CA TYR A 3 6.73 -10.32 1.06
C TYR A 3 5.55 -10.09 0.10
N ILE A 4 5.67 -10.49 -1.17
CA ILE A 4 4.56 -10.44 -2.12
C ILE A 4 3.40 -11.37 -1.72
N GLU A 5 3.68 -12.58 -1.24
CA GLU A 5 2.65 -13.48 -0.69
C GLU A 5 1.99 -12.88 0.55
N MET A 6 2.76 -12.24 1.44
CA MET A 6 2.21 -11.55 2.60
C MET A 6 1.23 -10.45 2.22
N LEU A 7 1.49 -9.72 1.13
CA LEU A 7 0.57 -8.71 0.61
C LEU A 7 -0.75 -9.30 0.10
N GLN A 8 -0.87 -10.62 -0.09
CA GLN A 8 -2.14 -11.27 -0.44
C GLN A 8 -3.05 -11.54 0.76
N ASP A 9 -2.49 -11.60 1.98
CA ASP A 9 -3.25 -11.85 3.21
C ASP A 9 -4.29 -10.73 3.46
N PRO A 10 -5.58 -11.07 3.68
CA PRO A 10 -6.62 -10.07 3.87
C PRO A 10 -6.39 -9.12 5.06
N LYS A 11 -5.80 -9.60 6.16
CA LYS A 11 -5.53 -8.77 7.34
C LYS A 11 -4.38 -7.81 7.06
N ILE A 12 -3.35 -8.26 6.34
CA ILE A 12 -2.25 -7.40 5.89
C ILE A 12 -2.77 -6.35 4.90
N LYS A 13 -3.58 -6.74 3.91
CA LYS A 13 -4.25 -5.80 2.98
C LYS A 13 -5.02 -4.73 3.74
N GLN A 14 -5.87 -5.11 4.68
CA GLN A 14 -6.65 -4.14 5.47
C GLN A 14 -5.75 -3.17 6.26
N ARG A 15 -4.67 -3.67 6.88
CA ARG A 15 -3.72 -2.83 7.60
C ARG A 15 -2.99 -1.86 6.68
N LEU A 16 -2.62 -2.30 5.48
CA LEU A 16 -2.01 -1.46 4.45
C LEU A 16 -2.95 -0.34 4.01
N GLU A 17 -4.22 -0.67 3.76
CA GLU A 17 -5.26 0.28 3.38
C GLU A 17 -5.51 1.33 4.48
N ASN A 18 -5.56 0.91 5.75
CA ASN A 18 -5.68 1.85 6.87
C ASN A 18 -4.51 2.83 6.96
N LYS A 19 -3.28 2.35 6.71
CA LYS A 19 -2.09 3.22 6.63
C LYS A 19 -2.16 4.18 5.44
N LEU A 20 -2.67 3.72 4.30
CA LEU A 20 -2.86 4.55 3.12
C LEU A 20 -3.88 5.67 3.38
N ILE A 21 -5.02 5.36 4.00
CA ILE A 21 -6.02 6.35 4.42
C ILE A 21 -5.40 7.39 5.34
N ALA A 22 -4.66 6.94 6.37
CA ALA A 22 -4.00 7.85 7.31
C ALA A 22 -3.00 8.78 6.61
N HIS A 23 -2.23 8.25 5.65
CA HIS A 23 -1.29 9.06 4.87
C HIS A 23 -2.01 10.10 4.01
N VAL A 24 -3.04 9.72 3.25
CA VAL A 24 -3.85 10.65 2.44
C VAL A 24 -4.43 11.75 3.31
N ASN A 25 -5.05 11.40 4.45
CA ASN A 25 -5.62 12.37 5.37
C ASN A 25 -4.55 13.34 5.89
N SER A 26 -3.37 12.84 6.26
CA SER A 26 -2.27 13.67 6.74
C SER A 26 -1.81 14.68 5.69
N GLU A 27 -1.67 14.28 4.42
CA GLU A 27 -1.26 15.20 3.34
C GLU A 27 -2.31 16.28 3.07
N TYR A 28 -3.59 15.94 3.12
CA TYR A 28 -4.68 16.93 2.98
C TYR A 28 -4.67 17.93 4.14
N MET A 29 -4.56 17.45 5.38
CA MET A 29 -4.52 18.32 6.55
C MET A 29 -3.31 19.25 6.54
N LYS A 30 -2.12 18.77 6.13
CA LYS A 30 -0.92 19.62 5.97
C LYS A 30 -1.12 20.73 4.94
N ALA A 31 -1.89 20.47 3.90
CA ALA A 31 -2.23 21.45 2.87
C ALA A 31 -3.39 22.40 3.26
N GLY A 32 -3.93 22.28 4.48
CA GLY A 32 -5.10 23.06 4.92
C GLY A 32 -6.40 22.66 4.21
N LEU A 33 -6.45 21.46 3.63
CA LEU A 33 -7.61 20.93 2.91
C LEU A 33 -8.39 19.94 3.78
N SER A 34 -9.68 19.79 3.50
CA SER A 34 -10.51 18.76 4.14
C SER A 34 -10.19 17.38 3.57
N PRO A 35 -9.89 16.36 4.39
CA PRO A 35 -9.58 15.02 3.90
C PRO A 35 -10.74 14.40 3.10
N PRO A 36 -10.45 13.68 2.00
CA PRO A 36 -11.48 13.00 1.23
C PRO A 36 -12.01 11.78 2.00
N LEU A 37 -13.31 11.51 1.87
CA LEU A 37 -13.92 10.33 2.50
C LEU A 37 -13.54 9.05 1.74
N PRO A 38 -12.96 8.03 2.43
CA PRO A 38 -12.63 6.76 1.81
C PRO A 38 -13.89 5.91 1.59
N ILE A 39 -13.98 5.29 0.41
CA ILE A 39 -14.97 4.29 0.05
C ILE A 39 -14.27 2.93 0.00
N ILE A 40 -14.69 1.98 0.84
CA ILE A 40 -14.08 0.65 0.88
C ILE A 40 -14.90 -0.32 0.03
N ARG A 41 -14.25 -0.96 -0.95
CA ARG A 41 -14.83 -2.05 -1.75
C ARG A 41 -13.81 -3.17 -1.89
N ASN A 42 -14.22 -4.41 -1.66
CA ASN A 42 -13.36 -5.60 -1.78
C ASN A 42 -12.02 -5.47 -1.01
N ASN A 43 -12.07 -4.94 0.22
CA ASN A 43 -10.88 -4.65 1.05
C ASN A 43 -9.86 -3.68 0.42
N MET A 44 -10.30 -2.82 -0.51
CA MET A 44 -9.50 -1.76 -1.10
C MET A 44 -10.19 -0.40 -0.92
N THR A 45 -9.39 0.63 -0.67
CA THR A 45 -9.85 2.01 -0.54
C THR A 45 -9.91 2.73 -1.88
N TYR A 46 -11.03 3.39 -2.12
CA TYR A 46 -11.29 4.27 -3.25
C TYR A 46 -11.73 5.64 -2.74
N TYR A 47 -11.72 6.62 -3.62
CA TYR A 47 -12.16 7.99 -3.35
C TYR A 47 -12.98 8.49 -4.54
N GLU A 48 -13.97 9.35 -4.27
CA GLU A 48 -14.78 9.95 -5.33
C GLU A 48 -13.94 10.79 -6.29
N ASP A 49 -12.94 11.52 -5.76
CA ASP A 49 -11.97 12.21 -6.60
C ASP A 49 -10.98 11.21 -7.24
N ALA A 50 -11.04 11.14 -8.56
CA ALA A 50 -10.17 10.30 -9.37
C ALA A 50 -8.67 10.59 -9.16
N LYS A 51 -8.29 11.83 -8.82
CA LYS A 51 -6.89 12.18 -8.53
C LYS A 51 -6.41 11.51 -7.25
N VAL A 52 -7.25 11.44 -6.22
CA VAL A 52 -6.93 10.79 -4.94
C VAL A 52 -6.87 9.28 -5.12
N THR A 53 -7.83 8.70 -5.86
CA THR A 53 -7.77 7.28 -6.23
C THR A 53 -6.49 6.95 -7.02
N LYS A 54 -6.07 7.83 -7.94
CA LYS A 54 -4.81 7.67 -8.68
C LYS A 54 -3.58 7.75 -7.77
N LEU A 55 -3.56 8.66 -6.80
CA LEU A 55 -2.50 8.74 -5.78
C LEU A 55 -2.44 7.45 -4.95
N ALA A 56 -3.58 7.00 -4.43
CA ALA A 56 -3.70 5.77 -3.66
C ALA A 56 -3.14 4.56 -4.43
N ASN A 57 -3.48 4.43 -5.71
CA ASN A 57 -2.95 3.37 -6.57
C ASN A 57 -1.44 3.46 -6.78
N ARG A 58 -0.87 4.66 -6.94
CA ARG A 58 0.58 4.83 -7.06
C ARG A 58 1.33 4.38 -5.80
N VAL A 59 0.79 4.69 -4.62
CA VAL A 59 1.37 4.24 -3.35
C VAL A 59 1.34 2.70 -3.27
N ARG A 60 0.23 2.06 -3.65
CA ARG A 60 0.13 0.58 -3.71
C ARG A 60 1.16 -0.03 -4.65
N VAL A 61 1.34 0.54 -5.85
CA VAL A 61 2.37 0.09 -6.81
C VAL A 61 3.76 0.18 -6.18
N GLY A 62 4.08 1.28 -5.50
CA GLY A 62 5.35 1.43 -4.78
C GLY A 62 5.57 0.36 -3.71
N ILE A 63 4.52 0.00 -2.95
CA ILE A 63 4.57 -1.08 -1.95
C ILE A 63 4.86 -2.44 -2.61
N VAL A 64 4.24 -2.73 -3.75
CA VAL A 64 4.49 -3.96 -4.51
C VAL A 64 5.94 -4.01 -5.01
N ILE A 65 6.43 -2.93 -5.62
CA ILE A 65 7.82 -2.84 -6.09
C ILE A 65 8.80 -3.05 -4.92
N PHE A 66 8.55 -2.42 -3.77
CA PHE A 66 9.43 -2.56 -2.61
C PHE A 66 9.39 -3.99 -2.03
N ALA A 67 8.23 -4.63 -1.99
CA ALA A 67 8.11 -6.03 -1.58
C ALA A 67 8.87 -6.98 -2.52
N GLN A 68 8.79 -6.76 -3.85
CA GLN A 68 9.57 -7.53 -4.83
C GLN A 68 11.08 -7.40 -4.58
N MET A 69 11.57 -6.16 -4.40
CA MET A 69 12.98 -5.90 -4.10
C MET A 69 13.43 -6.61 -2.81
N LEU A 70 12.59 -6.62 -1.75
CA LEU A 70 12.91 -7.33 -0.51
C LEU A 70 12.93 -8.86 -0.69
N ASP A 71 12.07 -9.39 -1.56
CA ASP A 71 12.05 -10.81 -1.91
C ASP A 71 13.31 -11.21 -2.69
N GLU A 72 13.76 -10.37 -3.63
CA GLU A 72 15.01 -10.54 -4.39
C GLU A 72 16.22 -10.57 -3.43
N ILE A 73 16.36 -9.55 -2.57
CA ILE A 73 17.44 -9.47 -1.57
C ILE A 73 17.45 -10.71 -0.66
N LYS A 74 16.28 -11.23 -0.27
CA LYS A 74 16.19 -12.43 0.56
C LYS A 74 16.64 -13.69 -0.17
N GLN A 75 16.36 -13.79 -1.47
CA GLN A 75 16.82 -14.91 -2.30
C GLN A 75 18.33 -14.87 -2.49
N GLU A 76 18.90 -13.68 -2.74
CA GLU A 76 20.35 -13.49 -2.87
C GLU A 76 21.11 -13.84 -1.58
N ASN A 77 20.63 -13.34 -0.43
CA ASN A 77 21.25 -13.62 0.88
C ASN A 77 20.95 -15.04 1.41
N GLY A 78 19.94 -15.72 0.87
CA GLY A 78 19.62 -17.11 1.18
C GLY A 78 20.38 -18.14 0.33
N GLY A 79 21.16 -17.68 -0.66
CA GLY A 79 21.88 -18.50 -1.63
C GLY A 79 23.25 -19.03 -1.19
N GLU A 80 23.75 -18.69 0.00
CA GLU A 80 25.06 -19.17 0.50
C GLU A 80 25.04 -20.59 1.10
N ASN A 81 23.91 -21.30 1.07
CA ASN A 81 23.83 -22.69 1.56
C ASN A 81 23.03 -23.60 0.60
N ALA A 82 23.49 -23.73 -0.65
CA ALA A 82 23.06 -24.78 -1.56
C ALA A 82 24.27 -25.51 -2.16
#